data_AF-A0A653MLQ7-F1
#
_entry.id   AF-A0A653MLQ7-F1
#
_cell.length_a   1.000
_cell.length_b   1.000
_cell.length_c   1.000
_cell.angle_alpha   90.00
_cell.angle_beta   90.00
_cell.angle_gamma   90.00
#
_symmetry.space_group_name_H-M   'P 1'
#
loop_
_entity.id
_entity.type
_entity.pdbx_description
1 polymer ?
#
loop_
_entity_poly.entity_id
_entity_poly.type
_entity_poly.pdbx_seq_one_letter_code
_entity_poly.pdbx_strand_id
1 'polypeptide(L)'
;MLVMLWCVFASAQAQSFALNARAARFVSAVVMDDFHTAQSGGGYLFSYDVHETDATLKAKLAHWLSGTDPDAIHMSPAEKRTLFSFYWAASMMNEKSACFDSIAQAACSEELGAWMAREADDDPRFVRAYESALKPLGLPPYASSPQ
;
A
#
# COMPACT_ATOMS: atom_id res chain seq x y z
N MET A 1 -6.26 20.97 52.44
CA MET A 1 -5.30 20.90 51.31
C MET A 1 -5.77 19.79 50.38
N LEU A 2 -6.33 20.16 49.22
CA LEU A 2 -6.85 19.21 48.24
C LEU A 2 -5.81 19.09 47.12
N VAL A 3 -5.14 17.94 47.01
CA VAL A 3 -4.16 17.68 45.95
C VAL A 3 -4.93 17.32 44.68
N MET A 4 -4.98 18.24 43.73
CA MET A 4 -5.50 17.97 42.39
C MET A 4 -4.51 17.06 41.64
N LEU A 5 -4.85 15.78 41.50
CA LEU A 5 -4.18 14.87 40.56
C LEU A 5 -4.47 15.34 39.13
N TRP A 6 -3.48 15.92 38.47
CA TRP A 6 -3.50 16.16 37.03
C TRP A 6 -3.16 14.86 36.29
N CYS A 7 -4.18 14.18 35.78
CA CYS A 7 -3.98 13.12 34.79
C CYS A 7 -3.52 13.78 33.47
N VAL A 8 -2.22 13.74 33.21
CA VAL A 8 -1.67 14.03 31.88
C VAL A 8 -2.07 12.89 30.96
N PHE A 9 -3.21 13.04 30.29
CA PHE A 9 -3.57 12.20 29.15
C PHE A 9 -2.61 12.56 28.02
N ALA A 10 -1.50 11.83 27.92
CA ALA A 10 -0.72 11.80 26.70
C ALA A 10 -1.61 11.17 25.62
N SER A 11 -2.30 12.01 24.85
CA SER A 11 -2.99 11.57 23.65
C SER A 11 -1.93 11.01 22.70
N ALA A 12 -1.83 9.69 22.61
CA ALA A 12 -1.11 9.05 21.52
C ALA A 12 -1.83 9.47 20.24
N GLN A 13 -1.34 10.53 19.58
CA GLN A 13 -1.86 10.95 18.30
C GLN A 13 -1.62 9.79 17.33
N ALA A 14 -2.71 9.15 16.89
CA ALA A 14 -2.65 8.14 15.85
C ALA A 14 -1.99 8.78 14.62
N GLN A 15 -0.88 8.22 14.17
CA GLN A 15 -0.17 8.72 13.01
C GLN A 15 -1.13 8.65 11.81
N SER A 16 -1.39 9.77 11.17
CA SER A 16 -2.26 9.81 10.00
C SER A 16 -1.52 9.25 8.79
N PHE A 17 -2.24 8.54 7.92
CA PHE A 17 -1.71 8.15 6.62
C PHE A 17 -1.19 9.37 5.86
N ALA A 18 0.03 9.26 5.36
CA ALA A 18 0.69 10.29 4.55
C ALA A 18 1.22 9.66 3.27
N LEU A 19 0.89 10.26 2.14
CA LEU A 19 1.28 9.76 0.82
C LEU A 19 2.80 9.88 0.62
N ASN A 20 3.44 8.76 0.31
CA ASN A 20 4.78 8.69 -0.23
C ASN A 20 4.66 8.68 -1.76
N ALA A 21 4.98 9.80 -2.39
CA ALA A 21 4.82 9.97 -3.84
C ALA A 21 5.64 8.97 -4.66
N ARG A 22 6.79 8.50 -4.15
CA ARG A 22 7.63 7.54 -4.85
C ARG A 22 7.01 6.14 -4.80
N ALA A 23 6.59 5.70 -3.62
CA ALA A 23 5.89 4.43 -3.45
C ALA A 23 4.56 4.39 -4.23
N ALA A 24 3.84 5.52 -4.29
CA ALA A 24 2.63 5.65 -5.08
C ALA A 24 2.88 5.47 -6.59
N ARG A 25 3.98 6.05 -7.11
CA ARG A 25 4.40 5.84 -8.50
C ARG A 25 4.77 4.39 -8.77
N PHE A 26 5.49 3.76 -7.84
CA PHE A 26 5.85 2.34 -7.94
C PHE A 26 4.60 1.46 -8.04
N VAL A 27 3.65 1.59 -7.11
CA VAL A 27 2.41 0.80 -7.13
C VAL A 27 1.57 1.09 -8.36
N SER A 28 1.53 2.35 -8.81
CA SER A 28 0.89 2.69 -10.07
C SER A 28 1.53 1.92 -11.24
N ALA A 29 2.86 1.84 -11.31
CA ALA A 29 3.55 1.10 -12.36
C ALA A 29 3.25 -0.41 -12.30
N VAL A 30 3.24 -1.01 -11.10
CA VAL A 30 2.87 -2.42 -10.90
C VAL A 30 1.45 -2.70 -11.40
N VAL A 31 0.47 -1.86 -11.02
CA VAL A 31 -0.92 -2.07 -11.43
C VAL A 31 -1.12 -1.84 -12.92
N MET A 32 -0.37 -0.92 -13.52
CA MET A 32 -0.42 -0.68 -14.97
C MET A 32 0.17 -1.85 -15.76
N ASP A 33 1.28 -2.43 -15.30
CA ASP A 33 1.90 -3.60 -15.92
C ASP A 33 1.00 -4.84 -15.83
N ASP A 34 0.40 -5.08 -14.66
CA ASP A 34 -0.57 -6.16 -14.45
C ASP A 34 -1.83 -5.95 -15.34
N PHE A 35 -2.28 -4.71 -15.50
CA PHE A 35 -3.41 -4.36 -16.35
C PHE A 35 -3.11 -4.62 -17.83
N HIS A 36 -1.94 -4.21 -18.31
CA HIS A 36 -1.53 -4.49 -19.69
C HIS A 36 -1.34 -5.98 -19.95
N THR A 37 -0.85 -6.71 -18.95
CA THR A 37 -0.79 -8.18 -18.99
C THR A 37 -2.19 -8.78 -19.11
N ALA A 38 -3.15 -8.34 -18.30
CA ALA A 38 -4.55 -8.77 -18.38
C ALA A 38 -5.18 -8.47 -19.76
N GLN A 39 -4.96 -7.27 -20.30
CA GLN A 39 -5.46 -6.87 -21.62
C GLN A 39 -4.89 -7.73 -22.77
N SER A 40 -3.66 -8.22 -22.61
CA SER A 40 -3.02 -9.12 -23.57
C SER A 40 -3.46 -10.59 -23.44
N GLY A 41 -4.33 -10.91 -22.48
CA GLY A 41 -4.79 -12.28 -22.19
C GLY A 41 -3.83 -13.10 -21.31
N GLY A 42 -2.87 -12.43 -20.65
CA GLY A 42 -1.97 -13.06 -19.69
C GLY A 42 -2.62 -13.29 -18.32
N GLY A 43 -1.89 -13.98 -17.43
CA GLY A 43 -2.29 -14.11 -16.02
C GLY A 43 -2.04 -12.79 -15.28
N TYR A 44 -3.02 -12.36 -14.49
CA TYR A 44 -2.99 -11.09 -13.78
C TYR A 44 -3.40 -11.27 -12.31
N LEU A 45 -2.96 -10.36 -11.46
CA LEU A 45 -3.13 -10.38 -10.01
C LEU A 45 -4.37 -9.61 -9.56
N PHE A 46 -4.70 -8.51 -10.23
CA PHE A 46 -5.77 -7.60 -9.81
C PHE A 46 -6.98 -7.63 -10.74
N SER A 47 -8.15 -7.43 -10.15
CA SER A 47 -9.41 -7.35 -10.88
C SER A 47 -9.57 -5.97 -11.50
N TYR A 48 -9.97 -5.95 -12.77
CA TYR A 48 -10.19 -4.72 -13.54
C TYR A 48 -11.62 -4.67 -14.07
N ASP A 49 -12.16 -3.45 -14.18
CA ASP A 49 -13.44 -3.23 -14.85
C ASP A 49 -13.33 -3.57 -16.35
N VAL A 50 -14.40 -4.10 -16.94
CA VAL A 50 -14.43 -4.47 -18.37
C VAL A 50 -14.23 -3.28 -19.31
N HIS A 51 -14.53 -2.06 -18.84
CA HIS A 51 -14.32 -0.80 -19.56
C HIS A 51 -13.20 0.04 -18.95
N GLU A 52 -12.35 -0.55 -18.10
CA GLU A 52 -11.19 0.14 -17.54
C GLU A 52 -10.22 0.56 -18.66
N THR A 53 -9.59 1.73 -18.49
CA THR A 53 -8.55 2.26 -19.37
C THR A 53 -7.35 2.69 -18.52
N ASP A 54 -6.20 2.86 -19.15
CA ASP A 54 -5.02 3.45 -18.50
C ASP A 54 -5.32 4.73 -17.73
N ALA A 55 -6.12 5.62 -18.33
CA ALA A 55 -6.41 6.93 -17.74
C ALA A 55 -7.35 6.82 -16.53
N THR A 56 -8.40 6.01 -16.65
CA THR A 56 -9.36 5.80 -15.56
C THR A 56 -8.72 5.05 -14.40
N LEU A 57 -7.91 4.02 -14.68
CA LEU A 57 -7.19 3.24 -13.67
C LEU A 57 -6.19 4.10 -12.89
N LYS A 58 -5.39 4.91 -13.60
CA LYS A 58 -4.45 5.86 -12.96
C LYS A 58 -5.17 6.86 -12.07
N ALA A 59 -6.32 7.39 -12.52
CA ALA A 59 -7.10 8.34 -11.73
C ALA A 59 -7.67 7.68 -10.47
N LYS A 60 -8.25 6.48 -10.58
CA LYS A 60 -8.77 5.70 -9.45
C LYS A 60 -7.68 5.37 -8.42
N LEU A 61 -6.52 4.90 -8.89
CA LEU A 61 -5.36 4.62 -8.03
C LEU A 61 -4.86 5.87 -7.31
N ALA A 62 -4.71 7.00 -8.01
CA ALA A 62 -4.26 8.24 -7.40
C ALA A 62 -5.25 8.76 -6.36
N HIS A 63 -6.56 8.63 -6.63
CA HIS A 63 -7.58 9.05 -5.69
C HIS A 63 -7.63 8.12 -4.46
N TRP A 64 -7.55 6.80 -4.65
CA TRP A 64 -7.45 5.85 -3.56
C TRP A 64 -6.21 6.11 -2.69
N LEU A 65 -5.02 6.21 -3.29
CA LEU A 65 -3.77 6.49 -2.58
C LEU A 65 -3.72 7.87 -1.93
N SER A 66 -4.61 8.80 -2.27
CA SER A 66 -4.71 10.07 -1.54
C SER A 66 -5.28 9.90 -0.13
N GLY A 67 -5.93 8.76 0.14
CA GLY A 67 -6.58 8.47 1.43
C GLY A 67 -7.87 9.24 1.67
N THR A 68 -8.40 9.97 0.67
CA THR A 68 -9.63 10.75 0.79
C THR A 68 -10.88 9.99 0.35
N ASP A 69 -10.71 8.98 -0.50
CA ASP A 69 -11.80 8.14 -1.01
C ASP A 69 -11.35 6.67 -1.03
N PRO A 70 -11.70 5.89 0.01
CA PRO A 70 -11.32 4.48 0.10
C PRO A 70 -12.02 3.59 -0.94
N ASP A 71 -13.09 4.08 -1.58
CA ASP A 71 -13.90 3.33 -2.55
C ASP A 71 -13.56 3.70 -4.00
N ALA A 72 -12.65 4.67 -4.21
CA ALA A 72 -12.22 5.13 -5.53
C ALA A 72 -11.68 4.01 -6.44
N ILE A 73 -11.11 2.94 -5.86
CA ILE A 73 -10.64 1.77 -6.59
C ILE A 73 -11.53 0.56 -6.30
N HIS A 74 -12.02 -0.06 -7.37
CA HIS A 74 -12.91 -1.22 -7.31
C HIS A 74 -12.09 -2.51 -7.25
N MET A 75 -11.46 -2.75 -6.10
CA MET A 75 -10.70 -3.96 -5.80
C MET A 75 -11.23 -4.59 -4.51
N SER A 76 -11.15 -5.92 -4.42
CA SER A 76 -11.48 -6.67 -3.22
C SER A 76 -10.59 -6.25 -2.03
N PRO A 77 -11.02 -6.51 -0.79
CA PRO A 77 -10.20 -6.21 0.38
C PRO A 77 -8.82 -6.88 0.36
N ALA A 78 -8.72 -8.09 -0.20
CA ALA A 78 -7.45 -8.81 -0.34
C ALA A 78 -6.51 -8.12 -1.33
N GLU A 79 -7.02 -7.67 -2.47
CA GLU A 79 -6.25 -6.92 -3.47
C GLU A 79 -5.79 -5.57 -2.93
N LYS A 80 -6.65 -4.83 -2.21
CA LYS A 80 -6.26 -3.58 -1.53
C LYS A 80 -5.14 -3.81 -0.51
N ARG A 81 -5.19 -4.90 0.25
CA ARG A 81 -4.10 -5.31 1.15
C ARG A 81 -2.81 -5.55 0.37
N THR A 82 -2.85 -6.34 -0.70
CA THR A 82 -1.68 -6.61 -1.55
C THR A 82 -1.08 -5.33 -2.15
N LEU A 83 -1.91 -4.39 -2.61
CA LEU A 83 -1.44 -3.09 -3.08
C LEU A 83 -0.75 -2.29 -1.97
N PHE A 84 -1.32 -2.31 -0.76
CA PHE A 84 -0.72 -1.65 0.38
C PHE A 84 0.62 -2.28 0.78
N SER A 85 0.75 -3.60 0.70
CA SER A 85 2.00 -4.34 0.89
C SER A 85 3.11 -3.84 -0.06
N PHE A 86 2.80 -3.76 -1.36
CA PHE A 86 3.72 -3.21 -2.36
C PHE A 86 4.04 -1.73 -2.11
N TYR A 87 3.05 -0.93 -1.72
CA TYR A 87 3.25 0.47 -1.36
C TYR A 87 4.20 0.61 -0.16
N TRP A 88 3.97 -0.16 0.90
CA TRP A 88 4.79 -0.11 2.08
C TRP A 88 6.23 -0.55 1.79
N ALA A 89 6.40 -1.67 1.08
CA ALA A 89 7.72 -2.14 0.67
C ALA A 89 8.47 -1.06 -0.11
N ALA A 90 7.84 -0.47 -1.12
CA ALA A 90 8.42 0.62 -1.89
C ALA A 90 8.69 1.89 -1.06
N SER A 91 7.90 2.15 0.00
CA SER A 91 8.14 3.28 0.90
C SER A 91 9.40 3.11 1.76
N MET A 92 9.86 1.87 1.94
CA MET A 92 11.04 1.51 2.73
C MET A 92 12.31 1.35 1.90
N MET A 93 12.19 1.17 0.58
CA MET A 93 13.31 1.04 -0.34
C MET A 93 14.19 2.28 -0.37
N ASN A 94 15.47 2.08 -0.65
CA ASN A 94 16.41 3.18 -0.86
C ASN A 94 15.97 4.00 -2.09
N GLU A 95 16.16 5.32 -2.05
CA GLU A 95 15.83 6.21 -3.17
C GLU A 95 16.51 5.88 -4.50
N LYS A 96 17.62 5.14 -4.47
CA LYS A 96 18.37 4.64 -5.63
C LYS A 96 18.06 3.18 -5.99
N SER A 97 16.98 2.63 -5.43
CA SER A 97 16.53 1.27 -5.75
C SER A 97 16.23 1.12 -7.24
N ALA A 98 16.68 0.01 -7.82
CA ALA A 98 16.36 -0.39 -9.19
C ALA A 98 14.84 -0.53 -9.44
N CYS A 99 14.05 -0.75 -8.38
CA CYS A 99 12.59 -0.79 -8.48
C CYS A 99 11.97 0.51 -8.99
N PHE A 100 12.64 1.65 -8.80
CA PHE A 100 12.14 2.94 -9.28
C PHE A 100 12.48 3.23 -10.74
N ASP A 101 13.40 2.45 -11.33
CA ASP A 101 13.72 2.53 -12.75
C ASP A 101 12.85 1.56 -13.55
N SER A 102 12.75 0.29 -13.13
CA SER A 102 11.89 -0.70 -13.78
C SER A 102 11.59 -1.89 -12.87
N ILE A 103 10.30 -2.21 -12.73
CA ILE A 103 9.81 -3.35 -11.94
C ILE A 103 10.26 -4.71 -12.50
N ALA A 104 10.58 -4.78 -13.80
CA ALA A 104 11.04 -5.99 -14.47
C ALA A 104 12.51 -6.34 -14.19
N GLN A 105 13.26 -5.47 -13.48
CA GLN A 105 14.64 -5.78 -13.14
C GLN A 105 14.69 -6.83 -12.04
N ALA A 106 15.56 -7.84 -12.20
CA ALA A 106 15.74 -8.90 -11.18
C ALA A 106 16.10 -8.33 -9.80
N ALA A 107 16.93 -7.28 -9.77
CA ALA A 107 17.28 -6.56 -8.54
C ALA A 107 16.06 -5.95 -7.85
N CYS A 108 15.05 -5.51 -8.62
CA CYS A 108 13.81 -5.03 -8.02
C CYS A 108 13.03 -6.17 -7.36
N SER A 109 12.87 -7.31 -8.05
CA SER A 109 12.17 -8.47 -7.49
C SER A 109 12.81 -8.98 -6.20
N GLU A 110 14.15 -8.98 -6.14
CA GLU A 110 14.91 -9.35 -4.94
C GLU A 110 14.66 -8.37 -3.79
N GLU A 111 14.80 -7.06 -4.03
CA GLU A 111 14.59 -6.05 -2.99
C GLU A 111 13.14 -6.01 -2.51
N LEU A 112 12.17 -6.09 -3.44
CA LEU A 112 10.75 -6.18 -3.10
C LEU A 112 10.47 -7.42 -2.27
N GLY A 113 10.98 -8.59 -2.67
CA GLY A 113 10.84 -9.83 -1.92
C GLY A 113 11.40 -9.74 -0.50
N ALA A 114 12.56 -9.09 -0.32
CA ALA A 114 13.16 -8.88 0.99
C ALA A 114 12.30 -8.00 1.91
N TRP A 115 11.62 -6.99 1.37
CA TRP A 115 10.68 -6.18 2.14
C TRP A 115 9.38 -6.92 2.42
N MET A 116 8.82 -7.64 1.45
CA MET A 116 7.61 -8.45 1.62
C MET A 116 7.81 -9.56 2.68
N ALA A 117 9.00 -10.14 2.78
CA ALA A 117 9.33 -11.09 3.85
C ALA A 117 9.24 -10.46 5.24
N ARG A 118 9.66 -9.19 5.38
CA ARG A 118 9.55 -8.47 6.67
C ARG A 118 8.11 -8.18 7.04
N GLU A 119 7.25 -7.89 6.08
CA GLU A 119 5.80 -7.80 6.33
C GLU A 119 5.27 -9.13 6.87
N ALA A 120 5.65 -10.25 6.24
CA ALA A 120 5.23 -11.58 6.69
C ALA A 120 5.69 -11.90 8.12
N ASP A 121 6.82 -11.32 8.54
CA ASP A 121 7.37 -11.40 9.90
C ASP A 121 6.82 -10.31 10.86
N ASP A 122 5.68 -9.69 10.54
CA ASP A 122 5.02 -8.66 11.35
C ASP A 122 5.92 -7.46 11.69
N ASP A 123 6.73 -6.95 10.73
CA ASP A 123 7.60 -5.78 10.95
C ASP A 123 6.79 -4.65 11.63
N PRO A 124 7.21 -4.14 12.81
CA PRO A 124 6.45 -3.14 13.54
C PRO A 124 6.21 -1.85 12.73
N ARG A 125 7.04 -1.57 11.73
CA ARG A 125 6.85 -0.44 10.82
C ARG A 125 5.75 -0.72 9.80
N PHE A 126 5.58 -1.97 9.36
CA PHE A 126 4.43 -2.38 8.54
C PHE A 126 3.14 -2.23 9.34
N VAL A 127 3.08 -2.84 10.53
CA VAL A 127 1.86 -2.82 11.37
C VAL A 127 1.38 -1.39 11.62
N ARG A 128 2.28 -0.48 12.05
CA ARG A 128 1.94 0.94 12.26
C ARG A 128 1.47 1.64 10.99
N ALA A 129 2.13 1.39 9.86
CA ALA A 129 1.73 1.98 8.58
C ALA A 129 0.35 1.45 8.16
N TYR A 130 0.11 0.15 8.31
CA TYR A 130 -1.16 -0.50 8.00
C TYR A 130 -2.30 0.05 8.86
N GLU A 131 -2.09 0.18 10.17
CA GLU A 131 -3.06 0.79 11.09
C GLU A 131 -3.40 2.23 10.69
N SER A 132 -2.39 3.04 10.32
CA SER A 132 -2.61 4.42 9.86
C SER A 132 -3.39 4.49 8.54
N ALA A 133 -3.23 3.49 7.68
CA ALA A 133 -3.83 3.43 6.35
C ALA A 133 -5.18 2.69 6.33
N LEU A 134 -5.53 1.99 7.41
CA LEU A 134 -6.70 1.12 7.50
C LEU A 134 -7.99 1.81 7.04
N LYS A 135 -8.31 2.94 7.68
CA LYS A 135 -9.50 3.72 7.35
C LYS A 135 -9.32 4.55 6.06
N PRO A 136 -8.23 5.32 5.87
CA PRO A 136 -8.04 6.13 4.67
C PRO A 136 -8.09 5.34 3.35
N LEU A 137 -7.58 4.11 3.35
CA LEU A 137 -7.53 3.26 2.14
C LEU A 137 -8.58 2.14 2.14
N GLY A 138 -9.45 2.07 3.15
CA GLY A 138 -10.46 1.01 3.24
C GLY A 138 -9.86 -0.40 3.26
N LEU A 139 -8.75 -0.58 3.98
CA LEU A 139 -8.08 -1.87 4.11
C LEU A 139 -8.88 -2.79 5.06
N PRO A 140 -8.83 -4.12 4.85
CA PRO A 140 -9.39 -5.05 5.82
C PRO A 140 -8.65 -4.97 7.16
N PRO A 141 -9.27 -5.36 8.29
CA PRO A 141 -8.59 -5.46 9.58
C PRO A 141 -7.28 -6.27 9.47
N TYR A 142 -6.24 -5.82 10.16
CA TYR A 142 -5.00 -6.57 10.22
C TYR A 142 -5.22 -7.86 11.00
N ALA A 143 -5.24 -8.98 10.29
CA ALA A 143 -5.11 -10.30 10.89
C ALA A 143 -3.64 -10.72 10.71
N SER A 144 -2.89 -10.72 11.80
CA SER A 144 -1.58 -11.36 11.85
C SER A 144 -1.74 -12.81 11.40
N SER A 145 -0.85 -13.30 10.54
CA SER A 145 -0.84 -14.72 10.21
C SER A 145 -0.65 -15.53 11.49
N PRO A 146 -1.42 -16.61 11.73
CA PRO A 146 -1.05 -17.55 12.78
C PRO A 146 0.32 -18.14 12.41
N GLN A 147 1.31 -17.91 13.28
CA GLN A 147 2.63 -18.55 13.21
C GLN A 147 2.50 -20.08 13.35
#